data_AF-A0A967LYC5-F1
#
_entry.id   AF-A0A967LYC5-F1
#
_cell.length_a   1.000
_cell.length_b   1.000
_cell.length_c   1.000
_cell.angle_alpha   90.00
_cell.angle_beta   90.00
_cell.angle_gamma   90.00
#
_symmetry.space_group_name_H-M   'P 1'
#
loop_
_entity.id
_entity.type
_entity.pdbx_description
1 polymer ?
#
loop_
_entity_poly.entity_id
_entity_poly.type
_entity_poly.pdbx_seq_one_letter_code
_entity_poly.pdbx_strand_id
1 'polypeptide(L)'
;MRRTRATLEALERDMWLCQYHMHELGVANGASDGHHMFGRHNDHPEAIIALCHDCHMKVHSGEISKHIVIDIQVRKGILTDDEITRLEATKSRGTKK
;
A
#
# COMPACT_ATOMS: atom_id res chain seq x y z
N MET A 1 -13.63 7.26 7.45
CA MET A 1 -13.91 6.58 6.17
C MET A 1 -13.88 5.07 6.44
N ARG A 2 -14.87 4.28 6.00
CA ARG A 2 -14.89 2.82 6.24
C ARG A 2 -13.81 2.15 5.37
N ARG A 3 -12.99 1.26 5.94
CA ARG A 3 -11.96 0.50 5.20
C ARG A 3 -12.64 -0.44 4.19
N THR A 4 -12.06 -0.57 3.00
CA THR A 4 -12.51 -1.57 2.01
C THR A 4 -12.11 -2.97 2.47
N ARG A 5 -12.75 -4.01 1.92
CA ARG A 5 -12.37 -5.40 2.18
C ARG A 5 -10.91 -5.66 1.81
N ALA A 6 -10.47 -5.17 0.65
CA ALA A 6 -9.08 -5.32 0.20
C ALA A 6 -8.07 -4.66 1.16
N THR A 7 -8.44 -3.50 1.72
CA THR A 7 -7.62 -2.84 2.75
C THR A 7 -7.48 -3.73 4.00
N LEU A 8 -8.57 -4.35 4.46
CA LEU A 8 -8.53 -5.23 5.63
C LEU A 8 -7.69 -6.49 5.36
N GLU A 9 -7.88 -7.13 4.20
CA GLU A 9 -7.09 -8.30 3.80
C GLU A 9 -5.59 -7.99 3.73
N ALA A 10 -5.22 -6.81 3.21
CA ALA A 10 -3.83 -6.37 3.20
C ALA A 10 -3.27 -6.12 4.62
N LEU A 11 -4.05 -5.48 5.50
CA LEU A 11 -3.66 -5.25 6.90
C LEU A 11 -3.49 -6.57 7.66
N GLU A 12 -4.38 -7.55 7.45
CA GLU A 12 -4.31 -8.88 8.06
C GLU A 12 -3.09 -9.67 7.57
N ARG A 13 -2.84 -9.69 6.26
CA ARG A 13 -1.64 -10.30 5.66
C ARG A 13 -0.35 -9.70 6.25
N ASP A 14 -0.35 -8.40 6.43
CA ASP A 14 0.78 -7.64 6.97
C ASP A 14 0.85 -7.69 8.52
N MET A 15 0.03 -8.56 9.15
CA MET A 15 -0.06 -8.77 10.60
C MET A 15 -0.28 -7.47 11.39
N TRP A 16 -0.96 -6.50 10.79
CA TRP A 16 -1.18 -5.18 11.37
C TRP A 16 0.12 -4.46 11.75
N LEU A 17 1.23 -4.73 11.04
CA LEU A 17 2.49 -4.02 11.22
C LEU A 17 2.70 -2.97 10.13
N CYS A 18 3.35 -1.86 10.47
CA CYS A 18 3.87 -0.94 9.47
C CYS A 18 4.98 -1.66 8.71
N GLN A 19 4.84 -1.87 7.40
CA GLN A 19 5.82 -2.66 6.65
C GLN A 19 7.14 -1.93 6.37
N TYR A 20 7.22 -0.65 6.72
CA TYR A 20 8.44 0.14 6.62
C TYR A 20 9.19 0.19 7.97
N HIS A 21 8.52 0.56 9.07
CA HIS A 21 9.14 0.64 10.40
C HIS A 21 9.00 -0.62 11.27
N MET A 22 8.16 -1.58 10.87
CA MET A 22 7.89 -2.84 11.56
C MET A 22 7.29 -2.74 12.98
N HIS A 23 6.63 -1.62 13.33
CA HIS A 23 5.88 -1.50 14.58
C HIS A 23 4.38 -1.78 14.38
N GLU A 24 3.69 -2.12 15.47
CA GLU A 24 2.24 -2.37 15.47
C GLU A 24 1.43 -1.15 15.05
N LEU A 25 0.42 -1.38 14.23
CA LEU A 25 -0.56 -0.41 13.79
C LEU A 25 -1.78 -0.44 14.71
N GLY A 26 -2.50 0.68 14.82
CA GLY A 26 -3.72 0.78 15.63
C GLY A 26 -3.49 0.98 17.13
N VAL A 27 -2.29 0.68 17.67
CA VAL A 27 -1.96 0.92 19.09
C VAL A 27 -1.42 2.34 19.32
N ALA A 28 -0.55 2.84 18.44
CA ALA A 28 0.19 4.08 18.70
C ALA A 28 -0.50 5.37 18.21
N ASN A 29 -1.32 5.32 17.16
CA ASN A 29 -1.82 6.55 16.50
C ASN A 29 -3.27 6.50 15.98
N GLY A 30 -4.05 5.47 16.31
CA GLY A 30 -5.48 5.36 15.92
C GLY A 30 -5.79 5.29 14.41
N ALA A 31 -4.83 5.62 13.56
CA ALA A 31 -4.88 5.53 12.10
C ALA A 31 -3.94 4.41 11.65
N SER A 32 -4.50 3.21 11.50
CA SER A 32 -3.92 2.16 10.65
C SER A 32 -4.40 2.37 9.22
N ASP A 33 -3.46 2.66 8.32
CA ASP A 33 -3.72 2.98 6.92
C ASP A 33 -3.15 1.88 6.01
N GLY A 34 -3.98 1.39 5.10
CA GLY A 34 -3.49 0.69 3.91
C GLY A 34 -3.16 1.73 2.84
N HIS A 35 -1.94 1.71 2.33
CA HIS A 35 -1.50 2.60 1.25
C HIS A 35 -1.64 1.92 -0.11
N HIS A 36 -2.44 2.50 -1.01
CA HIS A 36 -2.60 2.03 -2.39
C HIS A 36 -1.41 2.48 -3.26
N MET A 37 -0.46 1.57 -3.51
CA MET A 37 0.81 1.86 -4.22
C MET A 37 0.59 2.29 -5.68
N PHE A 38 -0.47 1.77 -6.31
CA PHE A 38 -0.82 2.05 -7.71
C PHE A 38 -2.04 2.96 -7.85
N GLY A 39 -2.39 3.68 -6.78
CA GLY A 39 -3.56 4.56 -6.70
C GLY A 39 -4.85 3.84 -6.29
N ARG A 40 -5.80 4.60 -5.74
CA ARG A 40 -7.02 4.07 -5.08
C ARG A 40 -7.96 3.25 -5.97
N HIS A 41 -7.82 3.31 -7.29
CA HIS A 41 -8.65 2.54 -8.21
C HIS A 41 -8.18 1.07 -8.32
N ASN A 42 -6.93 0.79 -7.95
CA ASN A 42 -6.41 -0.57 -7.81
C ASN A 42 -6.67 -1.07 -6.38
N ASP A 43 -7.93 -1.32 -6.03
CA ASP A 43 -8.35 -1.78 -4.70
C ASP A 43 -8.23 -3.31 -4.57
N HIS A 44 -7.01 -3.80 -4.75
CA HIS A 44 -6.64 -5.20 -4.57
C HIS A 44 -5.69 -5.34 -3.37
N PRO A 45 -5.79 -6.41 -2.56
CA PRO A 45 -4.92 -6.58 -1.40
C PRO A 45 -3.42 -6.50 -1.73
N GLU A 46 -2.98 -7.11 -2.82
CA GLU A 46 -1.60 -7.08 -3.30
C GLU A 46 -1.11 -5.69 -3.73
N ALA A 47 -2.02 -4.79 -4.10
CA ALA A 47 -1.74 -3.40 -4.46
C ALA A 47 -1.74 -2.46 -3.24
N ILE A 48 -1.98 -2.99 -2.04
CA ILE A 48 -2.09 -2.25 -0.79
C ILE A 48 -1.02 -2.74 0.18
N ILE A 49 -0.29 -1.81 0.79
CA ILE A 49 0.71 -2.08 1.83
C ILE A 49 0.29 -1.44 3.15
N ALA A 50 0.43 -2.16 4.26
CA ALA A 50 0.16 -1.61 5.58
C ALA A 50 1.27 -0.62 6.00
N LEU A 51 0.90 0.64 6.26
CA LEU A 51 1.84 1.66 6.72
C LEU A 51 1.26 2.40 7.94
N CYS A 52 2.14 2.86 8.82
CA CYS A 52 1.73 3.85 9.82
C CYS A 52 1.46 5.20 9.15
N HIS A 53 0.69 6.04 9.82
CA HIS A 53 0.33 7.37 9.31
C HIS A 53 1.55 8.17 8.83
N ASP A 54 2.65 8.19 9.60
CA ASP A 54 3.85 8.94 9.23
C ASP A 54 4.49 8.41 7.94
N CYS A 55 4.65 7.09 7.81
CA CYS A 55 5.18 6.48 6.58
C CYS A 55 4.24 6.74 5.40
N HIS A 56 2.94 6.62 5.62
CA HIS A 56 1.92 6.87 4.61
C HIS A 56 2.02 8.31 4.07
N MET A 57 2.14 9.29 4.97
CA MET A 57 2.28 10.70 4.60
C MET A 57 3.62 10.99 3.92
N LYS A 58 4.71 10.34 4.35
CA LYS A 58 6.03 10.44 3.71
C LYS A 58 6.06 9.87 2.29
N VAL A 59 5.30 8.80 2.03
CA VAL A 59 5.13 8.29 0.65
C VAL A 59 4.32 9.28 -0.19
N HIS A 60 3.28 9.88 0.38
CA HIS A 60 2.49 10.91 -0.31
C HIS A 60 3.26 12.19 -0.62
N SER A 61 4.15 12.63 0.28
CA SER A 61 5.00 13.80 0.07
C SER A 61 6.20 13.54 -0.83
N GLY A 62 6.50 12.27 -1.12
CA GLY A 62 7.65 11.84 -1.91
C GLY A 62 8.95 11.72 -1.12
N GLU A 63 8.94 11.92 0.20
CA GLU A 63 10.11 11.69 1.08
C GLU A 63 10.50 10.19 1.10
N ILE A 64 9.50 9.30 1.11
CA ILE A 64 9.70 7.87 0.82
C ILE A 64 9.26 7.62 -0.62
N SER A 65 10.19 7.19 -1.46
CA SER A 65 9.88 6.87 -2.85
C SER A 65 8.86 5.73 -2.95
N LYS A 66 7.87 5.85 -3.85
CA LYS A 66 6.91 4.78 -4.13
C LYS A 66 7.59 3.45 -4.50
N HIS A 67 8.78 3.51 -5.11
CA HIS A 67 9.50 2.30 -5.53
C HIS A 67 9.99 1.49 -4.33
N ILE A 68 10.29 2.15 -3.20
CA ILE A 68 10.71 1.46 -1.98
C ILE A 68 9.57 0.62 -1.42
N VAL A 69 8.34 1.14 -1.39
CA VAL A 69 7.19 0.39 -0.88
C VAL A 69 6.79 -0.75 -1.80
N ILE A 70 6.93 -0.59 -3.12
CA ILE A 70 6.71 -1.68 -4.09
C ILE A 70 7.77 -2.78 -3.89
N ASP A 71 9.04 -2.42 -3.77
CA ASP A 71 10.16 -3.37 -3.56
C ASP A 71 9.98 -4.19 -2.27
N ILE A 72 9.43 -3.62 -1.20
CA ILE A 72 9.06 -4.38 0.02
C ILE A 72 8.08 -5.52 -0.31
N GLN A 73 7.06 -5.26 -1.14
CA GLN A 73 6.06 -6.27 -1.51
C GLN A 73 6.63 -7.33 -2.45
N VAL A 74 7.54 -6.94 -3.36
CA VAL A 74 8.27 -7.87 -4.23
C VAL A 74 9.14 -8.82 -3.43
N ARG A 75 9.93 -8.30 -2.48
CA ARG A 75 10.82 -9.12 -1.64
C ARG A 75 10.08 -10.13 -0.76
N LYS A 76 8.81 -9.86 -0.46
CA LYS A 76 7.91 -10.77 0.25
C LYS A 76 7.23 -11.81 -0.64
N GLY A 77 7.42 -11.71 -1.97
CA GLY A 77 6.73 -12.56 -2.94
C GLY A 77 5.24 -12.25 -3.07
N ILE A 78 4.80 -11.05 -2.65
CA ILE A 78 3.40 -10.62 -2.79
C ILE A 78 3.13 -10.05 -4.18
N LEU A 79 4.12 -9.34 -4.74
CA LEU A 79 4.07 -8.82 -6.09
C LEU A 79 5.17 -9.44 -6.95
N THR A 80 4.82 -9.72 -8.20
CA THR A 80 5.72 -10.05 -9.30
C THR A 80 5.89 -8.87 -10.25
N ASP A 81 6.94 -8.89 -11.07
CA ASP A 81 7.19 -7.84 -12.08
C ASP A 81 6.04 -7.72 -13.09
N ASP A 82 5.42 -8.85 -13.44
CA ASP A 82 4.25 -8.90 -14.33
C ASP A 82 3.03 -8.22 -13.69
N GLU A 83 2.80 -8.43 -12.39
CA GLU A 83 1.71 -7.78 -11.66
C GLU A 83 1.92 -6.28 -11.51
N ILE A 84 3.16 -5.85 -11.25
CA ILE A 84 3.52 -4.43 -11.20
C ILE A 84 3.21 -3.77 -12.54
N THR A 85 3.67 -4.38 -13.64
CA THR A 85 3.42 -3.87 -15.00
C THR A 85 1.92 -3.74 -15.28
N ARG A 86 1.14 -4.77 -14.92
CA ARG A 86 -0.33 -4.77 -15.07
C ARG A 86 -1.00 -3.65 -14.26
N LEU A 87 -0.61 -3.46 -13.01
CA LEU A 87 -1.19 -2.48 -12.08
C LEU A 87 -0.77 -1.03 -12.39
N GLU A 88 0.42 -0.83 -12.96
CA GLU A 88 0.83 0.49 -13.45
C GLU A 88 0.06 0.87 -14.72
N ALA A 89 -0.21 -0.09 -15.63
CA ALA A 89 -0.94 0.18 -16.87
C ALA A 89 -2.41 0.60 -16.64
N THR A 90 -3.05 0.14 -15.55
CA THR A 90 -4.43 0.54 -15.20
C THR A 90 -4.52 2.01 -14.76
N LYS A 91 -3.44 2.57 -14.19
CA LYS A 91 -3.36 4.00 -13.80
C LYS A 91 -3.58 4.94 -14.98
N SER A 92 -3.08 4.57 -16.15
CA SER A 92 -3.16 5.35 -17.40
C SER A 92 -4.56 5.42 -18.04
N ARG A 93 -5.51 4.56 -17.64
CA ARG A 93 -6.89 4.58 -18.19
C ARG A 93 -7.85 5.49 -17.43
N GLY A 94 -7.49 5.93 -16.22
CA GLY A 94 -8.33 6.77 -15.35
C GLY A 94 -8.28 8.27 -15.64
N THR A 95 -7.39 8.74 -16.53
CA THR A 95 -7.23 10.15 -16.91
C THR A 95 -7.59 10.37 -18.38
N LYS A 96 -8.85 10.09 -18.74
CA LYS A 96 -9.52 10.76 -19.86
C LYS A 96 -10.90 11.18 -19.38
N LYS A 97 -10.98 12.37 -18.80
CA LYS A 97 -12.19 13.18 -18.77
C LYS A 97 -12.02 14.29 -19.79
#